data_AF-A0A9Q3BH82-F1
#
_entry.id   AF-A0A9Q3BH82-F1
#
_cell.length_a   1.000
_cell.length_b   1.000
_cell.length_c   1.000
_cell.angle_alpha   90.00
_cell.angle_beta   90.00
_cell.angle_gamma   90.00
#
_symmetry.space_group_name_H-M   'P 1'
#
loop_
_entity.id
_entity.type
_entity.pdbx_description
1 polymer ?
#
loop_
_entity_poly.entity_id
_entity_poly.type
_entity_poly.pdbx_seq_one_letter_code
_entity_poly.pdbx_strand_id
1 'polypeptide(L)' 'MLRRPPYPESLETRKKIEKHINELLDMDVIRKVGHNEIVEITTAFLITWHDGKSRLRGDLRALNTYTKSDRYPIPRIPHA' A
#
# COMPACT_ATOMS: atom_id res chain seq x y z
N MET A 1 -3.59 16.52 -3.42
CA MET A 1 -4.05 16.24 -2.04
C MET A 1 -3.46 14.91 -1.58
N LEU A 2 -2.72 14.90 -0.46
CA LEU A 2 -2.02 13.72 0.07
C LEU A 2 -2.88 12.86 0.99
N ARG A 3 -4.04 13.36 1.39
CA ARG A 3 -5.08 12.56 2.03
C ARG A 3 -6.06 12.10 0.97
N ARG A 4 -6.14 10.78 0.76
CA ARG A 4 -7.11 10.16 -0.14
C ARG A 4 -8.09 9.30 0.66
N PRO A 5 -9.40 9.40 0.39
CA PRO A 5 -10.37 8.46 0.94
C PRO A 5 -10.10 7.06 0.37
N PRO A 6 -10.54 5.99 1.07
CA PRO A 6 -10.49 4.64 0.53
C PRO A 6 -11.38 4.54 -0.71
N TYR A 7 -11.01 3.64 -1.63
CA TYR A 7 -11.85 3.32 -2.78
C TYR A 7 -13.12 2.59 -2.35
N PRO A 8 -14.26 2.80 -3.04
CA PRO A 8 -15.44 1.98 -2.82
C PRO A 8 -15.15 0.54 -3.30
N GLU A 9 -15.37 -0.42 -2.41
CA GLU A 9 -15.03 -1.82 -2.64
C GLU A 9 -16.20 -2.74 -2.31
N SER A 10 -16.26 -3.87 -3.02
CA SER A 10 -17.24 -4.93 -2.74
C SER A 10 -17.00 -5.58 -1.38
N LEU A 11 -18.02 -6.24 -0.83
CA LEU A 11 -17.88 -6.99 0.43
C LEU A 11 -16.80 -8.08 0.34
N GLU A 12 -16.69 -8.74 -0.80
CA GLU A 12 -15.67 -9.77 -1.02
C GLU A 12 -14.26 -9.17 -1.05
N THR A 13 -14.08 -8.03 -1.71
CA THR A 13 -12.78 -7.34 -1.74
C THR A 13 -12.41 -6.85 -0.35
N ARG A 14 -13.35 -6.28 0.42
CA ARG A 14 -13.10 -5.84 1.80
C ARG A 14 -12.62 -6.98 2.71
N LYS A 15 -13.22 -8.17 2.62
CA LYS A 15 -12.77 -9.35 3.37
C LYS A 15 -11.33 -9.74 3.04
N LYS A 16 -10.93 -9.62 1.76
CA LYS A 16 -9.56 -9.91 1.32
C LYS A 16 -8.59 -8.84 1.81
N ILE A 17 -8.97 -7.57 1.74
CA ILE A 17 -8.18 -6.46 2.31
C ILE A 17 -7.95 -6.68 3.80
N GLU A 18 -9.02 -6.98 4.55
CA GLU A 18 -8.95 -7.25 5.98
C GLU A 18 -8.02 -8.43 6.31
N LYS A 19 -8.12 -9.53 5.55
CA LYS A 19 -7.21 -10.66 5.68
C LYS A 19 -5.74 -10.23 5.54
N HIS A 20 -5.39 -9.52 4.47
CA HIS A 20 -4.01 -9.06 4.24
C HIS A 20 -3.54 -8.05 5.30
N ILE A 21 -4.43 -7.17 5.77
CA ILE A 21 -4.11 -6.21 6.84
C ILE A 21 -3.80 -6.95 8.15
N ASN A 22 -4.60 -7.94 8.52
CA ASN A 22 -4.38 -8.73 9.74
C ASN A 22 -3.06 -9.52 9.66
N GLU A 23 -2.75 -10.13 8.52
CA GLU A 23 -1.45 -10.78 8.31
C GLU A 23 -0.27 -9.81 8.51
N LEU A 24 -0.38 -8.57 8.01
CA LEU A 24 0.66 -7.55 8.18
C LEU A 24 0.76 -7.02 9.62
N LEU A 25 -0.36 -6.98 10.35
CA LEU A 25 -0.39 -6.63 11.78
C LEU A 25 0.27 -7.73 12.61
N ASP A 26 -0.04 -9.00 12.33
CA ASP A 26 0.53 -10.16 13.02
C ASP A 26 2.05 -10.28 12.78
N MET A 27 2.52 -9.86 11.61
CA MET A 27 3.95 -9.80 11.25
C MET A 27 4.67 -8.54 11.78
N ASP A 28 3.97 -7.64 12.48
CA ASP A 28 4.50 -6.36 12.97
C ASP A 28 5.10 -5.47 11.84
N VAL A 29 4.59 -5.61 10.62
CA VAL A 29 5.00 -4.81 9.45
C VAL A 29 4.26 -3.48 9.43
N ILE A 30 3.01 -3.47 9.89
CA ILE A 30 2.18 -2.27 10.03
C ILE A 30 1.59 -2.21 11.43
N ARG A 31 1.18 -1.01 11.85
CA ARG A 31 0.48 -0.79 13.12
C ARG A 31 -0.71 0.13 12.94
N LYS A 32 -1.66 0.04 13.87
CA LYS A 32 -2.71 1.05 14.00
C LYS A 32 -2.09 2.36 14.50
N VAL A 33 -2.48 3.46 13.85
CA VAL A 33 -2.10 4.80 14.29
C VAL A 33 -2.89 5.18 15.54
N GLY A 34 -2.23 5.73 16.55
CA GLY A 34 -2.86 6.18 17.80
C GLY A 34 -3.78 7.39 17.61
N HIS A 35 -4.75 7.55 18.50
CA HIS A 35 -5.77 8.61 18.41
C HIS A 35 -5.21 10.04 18.34
N ASN A 36 -4.02 10.28 18.92
CA ASN A 36 -3.38 11.60 18.98
C ASN A 36 -2.24 11.77 17.98
N GLU A 37 -1.98 10.79 17.11
CA GLU A 37 -0.93 10.89 16.10
C GLU A 37 -1.44 11.63 14.87
N ILE A 38 -0.71 12.66 14.45
CA ILE A 38 -1.05 13.44 13.27
C ILE A 38 -0.62 12.66 12.02
N VAL A 39 -1.59 12.28 11.19
CA VAL A 39 -1.35 11.62 9.90
C VAL A 39 -1.46 12.65 8.77
N GLU A 40 -0.33 13.05 8.20
CA GLU A 40 -0.32 14.04 7.11
C GLU A 40 -0.70 13.42 5.75
N ILE A 41 -0.42 12.12 5.58
CA ILE A 41 -0.53 11.42 4.30
C ILE A 41 -1.33 10.14 4.47
N THR A 42 -2.30 9.90 3.58
CA THR A 42 -3.03 8.62 3.51
C THR A 42 -3.04 8.08 2.09
N THR A 43 -2.73 6.80 1.97
CA THR A 43 -2.83 6.06 0.70
C THR A 43 -3.93 5.02 0.81
N ALA A 44 -4.77 4.97 -0.21
CA ALA A 44 -5.76 3.91 -0.36
C ALA A 44 -5.08 2.62 -0.83
N PHE A 45 -5.55 1.48 -0.30
CA PHE A 45 -5.17 0.16 -0.78
C PHE A 45 -6.21 -0.41 -1.73
N LEU A 46 -5.76 -1.26 -2.64
CA LEU A 46 -6.58 -2.01 -3.58
C LEU A 46 -6.09 -3.46 -3.68
N ILE A 47 -6.97 -4.36 -4.11
CA ILE A 47 -6.63 -5.76 -4.34
C ILE A 47 -6.34 -6.00 -5.82
N THR A 48 -5.22 -6.65 -6.11
CA THR A 48 -4.92 -7.18 -7.44
C THR A 48 -4.86 -8.70 -7.41
N TRP A 49 -5.17 -9.32 -8.55
CA TRP A 49 -5.16 -10.77 -8.73
C TRP A 49 -4.01 -11.20 -9.61
N HIS A 50 -3.28 -12.23 -9.18
CA HIS A 50 -2.21 -12.84 -9.96
C HIS A 50 -2.05 -14.31 -9.55
N ASP A 51 -2.02 -15.22 -10.52
CA ASP A 51 -1.91 -16.67 -10.33
C ASP A 51 -2.87 -17.24 -9.28
N GLY A 52 -4.14 -16.81 -9.33
CA GLY A 52 -5.17 -17.25 -8.37
C GLY A 52 -5.00 -16.71 -6.95
N LYS A 53 -4.01 -15.86 -6.69
CA LYS A 53 -3.76 -15.23 -5.39
C LYS A 53 -4.13 -13.75 -5.44
N SER A 54 -4.67 -13.23 -4.33
CA SER A 54 -4.89 -11.80 -4.15
C SER A 54 -3.65 -11.15 -3.52
N ARG A 55 -3.38 -9.91 -3.90
CA ARG A 55 -2.29 -9.09 -3.36
C ARG A 55 -2.83 -7.72 -2.95
N LEU A 56 -2.41 -7.24 -1.80
CA LEU A 56 -2.68 -5.87 -1.35
C LEU A 56 -1.69 -4.90 -2.02
N ARG A 57 -2.18 -3.82 -2.62
CA ARG A 57 -1.35 -2.81 -3.29
C ARG A 57 -1.73 -1.40 -2.81
N GLY A 58 -0.75 -0.62 -2.35
CA GLY A 58 -0.95 0.78 -2.01
C GLY A 58 -0.87 1.69 -3.25
N ASP A 59 -1.83 2.60 -3.42
CA ASP A 59 -1.73 3.67 -4.41
C ASP A 59 -0.86 4.83 -3.89
N LEU A 60 0.45 4.69 -4.11
CA LEU A 60 1.46 5.67 -3.69
C LEU A 60 1.73 6.74 -4.77
N ARG A 61 0.93 6.83 -5.84
CA ARG A 61 1.23 7.78 -6.96
C ARG A 61 1.32 9.22 -6.50
N ALA A 62 0.40 9.66 -5.63
CA ALA A 62 0.43 11.02 -5.08
C ALA A 62 1.65 11.25 -4.18
N LEU A 63 2.02 10.25 -3.37
CA LEU A 63 3.20 10.32 -2.51
C LEU A 63 4.46 10.41 -3.36
N ASN A 64 4.59 9.59 -4.40
CA ASN A 64 5.75 9.58 -5.29
C ASN A 64 5.98 10.93 -5.99
N THR A 65 4.91 11.64 -6.34
CA THR A 65 5.01 13.02 -6.89
C THR A 65 5.44 14.04 -5.84
N TYR A 66 5.09 13.82 -4.57
CA TYR A 66 5.42 14.72 -3.47
C TYR A 66 6.86 14.52 -2.96
N THR A 67 7.35 13.28 -2.97
CA THR A 67 8.70 12.94 -2.49
C THR A 67 9.78 13.26 -3.51
N LYS A 68 10.95 13.68 -3.05
CA LYS A 68 12.14 13.82 -3.89
C LYS A 68 12.77 12.44 -4.12
N SER A 69 13.01 12.09 -5.39
CA SER A 69 13.71 10.85 -5.74
C SER A 69 15.17 10.91 -5.33
N ASP A 70 15.59 9.96 -4.49
CA ASP A 70 16.99 9.67 -4.22
C ASP A 70 17.42 8.48 -5.09
N ARG A 71 18.33 8.71 -6.03
CA ARG A 71 18.65 7.76 -7.10
C ARG A 71 19.91 6.98 -6.75
N TYR A 72 19.74 5.81 -6.15
CA TYR A 72 20.81 4.83 -6.04
C TYR A 72 21.11 4.22 -7.43
N PRO A 73 22.36 4.18 -7.89
CA PRO A 73 22.71 3.62 -9.20
C PRO A 73 22.59 2.09 -9.17
N ILE A 74 21.47 1.57 -9.66
CA ILE A 74 21.28 0.13 -9.86
C ILE A 74 21.75 -0.23 -11.28
N PRO A 75 22.81 -1.05 -11.44
CA PRO A 75 23.30 -1.44 -12.76
C PRO A 75 22.28 -2.32 -13.47
N ARG A 76 22.13 -2.13 -14.79
CA ARG A 76 21.30 -3.01 -15.61
C ARG A 76 22.00 -4.36 -15.75
N ILE A 77 21.31 -5.44 -15.41
CA ILE A 77 21.81 -6.79 -15.65
C ILE A 77 21.77 -7.03 -17.17
N PRO A 78 22.90 -7.33 -17.83
CA PRO A 78 22.91 -7.68 -19.24
C PRO A 78 22.13 -8.99 -19.45
N HIS A 79 21.37 -9.06 -20.54
CA HIS A 79 20.68 -10.29 -20.94
C HIS A 79 21.72 -11.33 -21.38
N ALA A 80 21.56 -12.59 -20.92
CA ALA A 80 22.35 -13.73 -21.37
C ALA A 80 21.85 -14.24 -22.74
#